data_AF-A0AAD2HS51-F1
#
_entry.id   AF-A0AAD2HS51-F1
#
_cell.length_a   1.000
_cell.length_b   1.000
_cell.length_c   1.000
_cell.angle_alpha   90.00
_cell.angle_beta   90.00
_cell.angle_gamma   90.00
#
_symmetry.space_group_name_H-M   'P 1'
#
loop_
_entity.id
_entity.type
_entity.pdbx_description
1 polymer ?
#
loop_
_entity_poly.entity_id
_entity_poly.type
_entity_poly.pdbx_seq_one_letter_code
_entity_poly.pdbx_strand_id
1 'polypeptide(L)'
;MCLLEIRWPPPPFFPCLQSGPKSLLALQSEFSDVCWCVLPKRMQPLKLPGRAGGLYSHTAAKVVFIRYFRNTRHVYKHTLVGWIAWTSLCLAAVAIAYVFAISVPIFSYLIGIAASLFASWYTYGIAGFFWIHDAYHLKGGWASFRKQPAQAALAVFTVVAGAFICVAGTFVSIKESAGPTTVSYVLNPPAQLIDDAYKSNLINATQILFLLPLAILPFAWSSRLYSAGVRYTKSSFCCLLILMNQWFAPTKLIITFERDGTGRFTDEEIERIVVKDDSGNVVALDLPNRFILIANHQVYADWLYAWTLTYYIGNHGIHDSVYIALKKSLQWLPILGWAMRFYNFIFLARSWVYDRVQLSTHLAALGKIAEREQRPFVFFLYPEGTVVSPNTRPISKKFADKMGIDDMSNVLLPRSTGLHFTLRALAPRIPDLKLLDITTVYPGIPPLGYGQQYYTLRSIFFHGVPPPAIHFHLRLFDVATEVPVGDLARTVSSPGATPKSSAEVDIPETEKAVFDAWLRALWKEKDLSITRWFDKASFAQSSFAIPLRLRRKREIFDAVGFFPVAVLAHLAERLIDPLFPPCNAARWSSIFFTMNLEIVNLKPEVSQLRIFGGNNSEPFNAIGPGKV
;
A
#
# COMPACT_ATOMS: atom_id res chain seq x y z
N MET A 1 -48.61 -1.50 0.75
CA MET A 1 -48.51 -1.99 -0.65
C MET A 1 -49.21 -3.35 -0.72
N CYS A 2 -50.29 -3.45 -1.50
CA CYS A 2 -50.98 -4.72 -1.77
C CYS A 2 -50.03 -5.71 -2.46
N LEU A 3 -49.94 -6.92 -1.90
CA LEU A 3 -49.30 -8.07 -2.54
C LEU A 3 -50.19 -8.55 -3.69
N LEU A 4 -49.81 -8.22 -4.93
CA LEU A 4 -50.38 -8.85 -6.12
C LEU A 4 -49.76 -10.25 -6.28
N GLU A 5 -50.57 -11.29 -6.10
CA GLU A 5 -50.24 -12.65 -6.52
C GLU A 5 -50.08 -12.69 -8.05
N ILE A 6 -48.88 -13.00 -8.53
CA ILE A 6 -48.61 -13.29 -9.93
C ILE A 6 -48.35 -14.80 -10.04
N ARG A 7 -49.27 -15.52 -10.70
CA ARG A 7 -49.13 -16.94 -11.04
C ARG A 7 -48.15 -17.12 -12.21
N TRP A 8 -47.22 -18.05 -12.07
CA TRP A 8 -46.36 -18.51 -13.16
C TRP A 8 -46.56 -20.03 -13.37
N PRO A 9 -46.81 -20.51 -14.59
CA PRO A 9 -46.72 -21.93 -14.91
C PRO A 9 -45.25 -22.36 -15.14
N PRO A 10 -44.90 -23.64 -14.96
CA PRO A 10 -43.51 -24.11 -15.00
C PRO A 10 -42.93 -24.20 -16.43
N PRO A 11 -41.58 -24.14 -16.60
CA PRO A 11 -40.90 -24.17 -17.89
C PRO A 11 -40.76 -25.60 -18.48
N PRO A 12 -40.60 -25.74 -19.81
CA PRO A 12 -40.67 -27.03 -20.51
C PRO A 12 -39.41 -27.94 -20.42
N PHE A 13 -38.36 -27.56 -19.69
CA PHE A 13 -37.04 -28.25 -19.76
C PHE A 13 -36.56 -28.95 -18.48
N PHE A 14 -37.39 -29.10 -17.45
CA PHE A 14 -37.02 -29.85 -16.24
C PHE A 14 -38.15 -30.82 -15.83
N PRO A 15 -38.01 -32.14 -16.05
CA PRO A 15 -39.07 -33.12 -15.76
C PRO A 15 -39.37 -33.30 -14.26
N CYS A 16 -38.53 -32.77 -13.37
CA CYS A 16 -38.62 -33.02 -11.92
C CYS A 16 -39.54 -32.03 -11.17
N LEU A 17 -40.10 -31.03 -11.84
CA LEU A 17 -40.96 -29.98 -11.23
C LEU A 17 -42.42 -30.15 -11.67
N GLN A 18 -43.02 -31.30 -11.34
CA GLN A 18 -44.46 -31.54 -11.51
C GLN A 18 -45.13 -31.61 -10.14
N SER A 19 -45.43 -30.47 -9.53
CA SER A 19 -46.45 -30.37 -8.47
C SER A 19 -47.05 -28.97 -8.45
N GLY A 20 -48.35 -28.87 -8.11
CA GLY A 20 -49.24 -27.71 -8.28
C GLY A 20 -48.86 -26.42 -7.54
N PRO A 21 -49.81 -25.47 -7.36
CA PRO A 21 -49.49 -24.10 -6.96
C PRO A 21 -48.83 -24.06 -5.56
N LYS A 22 -47.59 -23.56 -5.51
CA LYS A 22 -46.80 -23.41 -4.28
C LYS A 22 -46.61 -21.94 -3.93
N SER A 23 -46.57 -21.62 -2.64
CA SER A 23 -46.31 -20.27 -2.14
C SER A 23 -44.90 -19.80 -2.51
N LEU A 24 -44.68 -18.47 -2.53
CA LEU A 24 -43.42 -17.83 -2.94
C LEU A 24 -42.20 -18.31 -2.13
N LEU A 25 -42.41 -18.73 -0.88
CA LEU A 25 -41.39 -19.32 -0.01
C LEU A 25 -40.97 -20.75 -0.43
N ALA A 26 -41.86 -21.52 -1.06
CA ALA A 26 -41.62 -22.90 -1.45
C ALA A 26 -40.92 -23.03 -2.82
N LEU A 27 -41.17 -22.10 -3.75
CA LEU A 27 -40.38 -21.96 -5.00
C LEU A 27 -38.93 -21.50 -4.70
N GLN A 28 -38.75 -20.77 -3.60
CA GLN A 28 -37.47 -20.21 -3.18
C GLN A 28 -36.58 -21.23 -2.44
N SER A 29 -37.16 -22.21 -1.73
CA SER A 29 -36.39 -23.32 -1.13
C SER A 29 -35.81 -24.23 -2.22
N GLU A 30 -36.58 -24.53 -3.26
CA GLU A 30 -36.14 -25.43 -4.34
C GLU A 30 -35.04 -24.79 -5.22
N PHE A 31 -35.12 -23.49 -5.52
CA PHE A 31 -34.05 -22.81 -6.30
C PHE A 31 -32.76 -22.62 -5.49
N SER A 32 -32.89 -22.34 -4.19
CA SER A 32 -31.76 -22.40 -3.24
C SER A 32 -31.14 -23.80 -3.22
N ASP A 33 -31.95 -24.85 -3.13
CA ASP A 33 -31.43 -26.22 -3.10
C ASP A 33 -30.74 -26.62 -4.42
N VAL A 34 -31.18 -26.12 -5.58
CA VAL A 34 -30.48 -26.31 -6.86
C VAL A 34 -29.11 -25.62 -6.88
N CYS A 35 -29.00 -24.36 -6.42
CA CYS A 35 -27.72 -23.65 -6.37
C CYS A 35 -26.74 -24.23 -5.33
N TRP A 36 -27.24 -24.79 -4.23
CA TRP A 36 -26.41 -25.35 -3.15
C TRP A 36 -26.13 -26.86 -3.30
N CYS A 37 -26.82 -27.59 -4.18
CA CYS A 37 -26.54 -29.00 -4.51
C CYS A 37 -25.22 -29.21 -5.29
N VAL A 38 -24.64 -28.14 -5.83
CA VAL A 38 -23.34 -28.16 -6.53
C VAL A 38 -22.16 -28.20 -5.55
N LEU A 39 -22.38 -27.93 -4.26
CA LEU A 39 -21.32 -27.85 -3.25
C LEU A 39 -21.11 -29.19 -2.51
N PRO A 40 -19.86 -29.52 -2.12
CA PRO A 40 -19.54 -30.75 -1.39
C PRO A 40 -20.33 -30.86 -0.08
N LYS A 41 -20.77 -32.08 0.29
CA LYS A 41 -21.56 -32.36 1.51
C LYS A 41 -21.00 -31.75 2.81
N ARG A 42 -19.69 -31.48 2.88
CA ARG A 42 -19.02 -30.83 4.01
C ARG A 42 -19.41 -29.36 4.24
N MET A 43 -20.01 -28.67 3.27
CA MET A 43 -20.42 -27.25 3.38
C MET A 43 -21.91 -27.03 3.72
N GLN A 44 -22.67 -28.11 3.94
CA GLN A 44 -24.09 -28.06 4.29
C GLN A 44 -24.46 -27.29 5.58
N PRO A 45 -23.60 -27.14 6.62
CA PRO A 45 -23.97 -26.33 7.79
C PRO A 45 -24.03 -24.80 7.53
N LEU A 46 -23.58 -24.29 6.38
CA LEU A 46 -23.69 -22.86 6.02
C LEU A 46 -25.06 -22.47 5.41
N LYS A 47 -26.01 -23.39 5.29
CA LYS A 47 -27.27 -23.19 4.55
C LYS A 47 -28.20 -22.09 5.11
N LEU A 48 -28.25 -21.87 6.42
CA LEU A 48 -29.14 -20.85 7.02
C LEU A 48 -28.69 -19.39 6.79
N PRO A 49 -27.44 -18.99 7.10
CA PRO A 49 -27.01 -17.60 6.90
C PRO A 49 -26.98 -17.16 5.43
N GLY A 50 -26.72 -18.08 4.48
CA GLY A 50 -26.77 -17.79 3.05
C GLY A 50 -28.18 -17.47 2.52
N ARG A 51 -29.25 -17.98 3.15
CA ARG A 51 -30.65 -17.72 2.74
C ARG A 51 -31.08 -16.29 3.05
N ALA A 52 -30.61 -15.70 4.15
CA ALA A 52 -30.94 -14.31 4.52
C ALA A 52 -30.27 -13.29 3.59
N GLY A 53 -28.99 -13.49 3.24
CA GLY A 53 -28.26 -12.61 2.32
C GLY A 53 -28.87 -12.55 0.90
N GLY A 54 -29.36 -13.69 0.40
CA GLY A 54 -30.03 -13.75 -0.90
C GLY A 54 -31.31 -12.92 -0.96
N LEU A 55 -32.05 -12.79 0.16
CA LEU A 55 -33.28 -12.00 0.23
C LEU A 55 -33.02 -10.50 0.01
N TYR A 56 -31.95 -9.97 0.62
CA TYR A 56 -31.58 -8.56 0.49
C TYR A 56 -31.08 -8.21 -0.91
N SER A 57 -30.20 -9.04 -1.48
CA SER A 57 -29.71 -8.86 -2.85
C SER A 57 -30.85 -8.94 -3.88
N HIS A 58 -31.78 -9.87 -3.70
CA HIS A 58 -32.96 -10.00 -4.56
C HIS A 58 -33.89 -8.79 -4.44
N THR A 59 -34.11 -8.27 -3.22
CA THR A 59 -34.95 -7.09 -2.99
C THR A 59 -34.33 -5.85 -3.64
N ALA A 60 -33.01 -5.64 -3.47
CA ALA A 60 -32.29 -4.55 -4.12
C ALA A 60 -32.36 -4.64 -5.66
N ALA A 61 -32.10 -5.82 -6.22
CA ALA A 61 -32.21 -6.06 -7.65
C ALA A 61 -33.64 -5.81 -8.17
N LYS A 62 -34.67 -6.21 -7.40
CA LYS A 62 -36.08 -6.00 -7.76
C LYS A 62 -36.46 -4.52 -7.82
N VAL A 63 -35.99 -3.71 -6.86
CA VAL A 63 -36.26 -2.27 -6.85
C VAL A 63 -35.66 -1.59 -8.08
N VAL A 64 -34.43 -1.95 -8.45
CA VAL A 64 -33.78 -1.42 -9.66
C VAL A 64 -34.49 -1.90 -10.92
N PHE A 65 -34.81 -3.20 -11.00
CA PHE A 65 -35.49 -3.79 -12.15
C PHE A 65 -36.87 -3.18 -12.41
N ILE A 66 -37.69 -3.02 -11.37
CA ILE A 66 -39.04 -2.42 -11.50
C ILE A 66 -38.95 -0.94 -11.84
N ARG A 67 -37.96 -0.21 -11.33
CA ARG A 67 -37.77 1.21 -11.66
C ARG A 67 -37.36 1.40 -13.13
N TYR A 68 -36.44 0.57 -13.62
CA TYR A 68 -35.92 0.69 -14.97
C TYR A 68 -36.90 0.16 -16.03
N PHE A 69 -37.55 -0.98 -15.77
CA PHE A 69 -38.49 -1.61 -16.71
C PHE A 69 -39.95 -1.23 -16.47
N ARG A 70 -40.20 -0.17 -15.70
CA ARG A 70 -41.56 0.30 -15.39
C ARG A 70 -42.35 0.51 -16.69
N ASN A 71 -43.58 0.01 -16.73
CA ASN A 71 -44.49 0.05 -17.88
C ASN A 71 -44.03 -0.74 -19.13
N THR A 72 -43.04 -1.62 -19.01
CA THR A 72 -42.63 -2.49 -20.13
C THR A 72 -43.17 -3.92 -19.96
N ARG A 73 -43.25 -4.66 -21.08
CA ARG A 73 -43.64 -6.09 -21.06
C ARG A 73 -42.69 -6.98 -20.25
N HIS A 74 -41.46 -6.52 -19.98
CA HIS A 74 -40.41 -7.29 -19.30
C HIS A 74 -40.69 -7.51 -17.80
N VAL A 75 -41.57 -6.72 -17.20
CA VAL A 75 -41.98 -6.87 -15.78
C VAL A 75 -43.01 -7.99 -15.60
N TYR A 76 -43.84 -8.22 -16.62
CA TYR A 76 -45.01 -9.11 -16.52
C TYR A 76 -44.91 -10.36 -17.39
N LYS A 77 -43.98 -10.42 -18.35
CA LYS A 77 -43.79 -11.56 -19.27
C LYS A 77 -42.34 -12.04 -19.27
N HIS A 78 -42.15 -13.36 -19.35
CA HIS A 78 -40.83 -13.95 -19.53
C HIS A 78 -40.26 -13.57 -20.89
N THR A 79 -39.23 -12.73 -20.86
CA THR A 79 -38.52 -12.27 -22.05
C THR A 79 -37.03 -12.47 -21.82
N LEU A 80 -36.28 -12.76 -22.88
CA LEU A 80 -34.84 -12.97 -22.78
C LEU A 80 -34.12 -11.75 -22.18
N VAL A 81 -34.51 -10.55 -22.60
CA VAL A 81 -33.99 -9.28 -22.07
C VAL A 81 -34.29 -9.12 -20.58
N GLY A 82 -35.50 -9.47 -20.13
CA GLY A 82 -35.86 -9.42 -18.72
C GLY A 82 -35.03 -10.38 -17.87
N TRP A 83 -34.81 -11.61 -18.35
CA TRP A 83 -34.00 -12.62 -17.66
C TRP A 83 -32.52 -12.25 -17.60
N ILE A 84 -31.95 -11.73 -18.68
CA ILE A 84 -30.55 -11.28 -18.71
C ILE A 84 -30.35 -10.10 -17.75
N ALA A 85 -31.23 -9.10 -17.80
CA ALA A 85 -31.13 -7.94 -16.92
C ALA A 85 -31.34 -8.32 -15.44
N TRP A 86 -32.29 -9.20 -15.15
CA TRP A 86 -32.54 -9.70 -13.79
C TRP A 86 -31.34 -10.45 -13.20
N THR A 87 -30.78 -11.37 -13.98
CA THR A 87 -29.62 -12.18 -13.58
C THR A 87 -28.37 -11.31 -13.39
N SER A 88 -28.18 -10.34 -14.28
CA SER A 88 -27.07 -9.38 -14.20
C SER A 88 -27.16 -8.49 -12.96
N LEU A 89 -28.36 -8.02 -12.59
CA LEU A 89 -28.57 -7.24 -11.37
C LEU A 89 -28.31 -8.05 -10.10
N CYS A 90 -28.75 -9.31 -10.06
CA CYS A 90 -28.45 -10.21 -8.95
C CYS A 90 -26.95 -10.49 -8.82
N LEU A 91 -26.26 -10.76 -9.93
CA LEU A 91 -24.80 -10.97 -9.98
C LEU A 91 -24.03 -9.72 -9.55
N ALA A 92 -24.44 -8.54 -10.03
CA ALA A 92 -23.83 -7.27 -9.65
C ALA A 92 -24.00 -6.99 -8.15
N ALA A 93 -25.19 -7.22 -7.58
CA ALA A 93 -25.43 -7.04 -6.16
C ALA A 93 -24.54 -7.97 -5.31
N VAL A 94 -24.38 -9.23 -5.71
CA VAL A 94 -23.49 -10.19 -5.03
C VAL A 94 -22.02 -9.80 -5.20
N ALA A 95 -21.61 -9.35 -6.39
CA ALA A 95 -20.23 -8.90 -6.62
C ALA A 95 -19.88 -7.67 -5.77
N ILE A 96 -20.78 -6.70 -5.68
CA ILE A 96 -20.61 -5.52 -4.83
C ILE A 96 -20.51 -5.94 -3.36
N ALA A 97 -21.42 -6.79 -2.89
CA ALA A 97 -21.38 -7.30 -1.51
C ALA A 97 -20.07 -8.07 -1.21
N TYR A 98 -19.59 -8.86 -2.17
CA TYR A 98 -18.31 -9.56 -2.06
C TYR A 98 -17.14 -8.58 -1.96
N VAL A 99 -17.10 -7.54 -2.81
CA VAL A 99 -16.08 -6.48 -2.75
C VAL A 99 -16.11 -5.78 -1.40
N PHE A 100 -17.28 -5.38 -0.89
CA PHE A 100 -17.39 -4.74 0.43
C PHE A 100 -16.95 -5.66 1.58
N ALA A 101 -17.27 -6.96 1.50
CA ALA A 101 -16.88 -7.93 2.52
C ALA A 101 -15.36 -8.16 2.58
N ILE A 102 -14.65 -8.05 1.45
CA ILE A 102 -13.18 -8.17 1.39
C ILE A 102 -12.46 -6.84 1.62
N SER A 103 -13.11 -5.70 1.34
CA SER A 103 -12.50 -4.37 1.41
C SER A 103 -12.44 -3.77 2.82
N VAL A 104 -13.31 -4.20 3.75
CA VAL A 104 -13.36 -3.63 5.10
C VAL A 104 -12.68 -4.58 6.10
N PRO A 105 -11.45 -4.26 6.56
CA PRO A 105 -10.64 -5.18 7.38
C PRO A 105 -11.17 -5.39 8.80
N ILE A 106 -12.20 -4.65 9.22
CA ILE A 106 -12.87 -4.81 10.51
C ILE A 106 -14.39 -4.84 10.29
N PHE A 107 -14.88 -6.01 9.88
CA PHE A 107 -16.29 -6.23 9.53
C PHE A 107 -17.24 -5.88 10.69
N SER A 108 -16.80 -6.07 11.94
CA SER A 108 -17.58 -5.77 13.15
C SER A 108 -17.98 -4.30 13.28
N TYR A 109 -17.12 -3.36 12.86
CA TYR A 109 -17.44 -1.92 12.93
C TYR A 109 -18.41 -1.49 11.83
N LEU A 110 -18.26 -2.04 10.62
CA LEU A 110 -19.21 -1.79 9.54
C LEU A 110 -20.59 -2.36 9.88
N ILE A 111 -20.64 -3.58 10.46
CA ILE A 111 -21.89 -4.13 10.98
C ILE A 111 -22.45 -3.25 12.08
N GLY A 112 -21.62 -2.78 13.02
CA GLY A 112 -22.05 -1.89 14.11
C GLY A 112 -22.66 -0.57 13.61
N ILE A 113 -22.01 0.08 12.64
CA ILE A 113 -22.48 1.32 12.01
C ILE A 113 -23.72 1.06 11.16
N ALA A 114 -23.75 0.01 10.34
CA ALA A 114 -24.91 -0.31 9.51
C ALA A 114 -26.13 -0.74 10.34
N ALA A 115 -25.92 -1.51 11.42
CA ALA A 115 -26.98 -1.92 12.33
C ALA A 115 -27.53 -0.74 13.14
N SER A 116 -26.66 0.14 13.64
CA SER A 116 -27.10 1.34 14.36
C SER A 116 -27.77 2.37 13.45
N LEU A 117 -27.32 2.57 12.20
CA LEU A 117 -27.93 3.54 11.28
C LEU A 117 -29.20 3.04 10.60
N PHE A 118 -29.29 1.74 10.27
CA PHE A 118 -30.40 1.23 9.44
C PHE A 118 -31.27 0.22 10.19
N ALA A 119 -30.68 -0.75 10.91
CA ALA A 119 -31.46 -1.77 11.61
C ALA A 119 -32.21 -1.20 12.83
N SER A 120 -31.65 -0.21 13.53
CA SER A 120 -32.32 0.46 14.65
C SER A 120 -33.68 1.06 14.25
N TRP A 121 -33.72 1.81 13.16
CA TRP A 121 -34.94 2.41 12.64
C TRP A 121 -35.87 1.37 12.03
N TYR A 122 -35.33 0.42 11.26
CA TYR A 122 -36.16 -0.60 10.63
C TYR A 122 -36.84 -1.54 11.64
N THR A 123 -36.13 -1.92 12.71
CA THR A 123 -36.62 -2.87 13.72
C THR A 123 -37.44 -2.19 14.83
N TYR A 124 -37.04 -1.00 15.29
CA TYR A 124 -37.64 -0.36 16.45
C TYR A 124 -38.38 0.95 16.11
N GLY A 125 -37.82 1.80 15.25
CA GLY A 125 -38.35 3.15 15.02
C GLY A 125 -39.56 3.27 14.08
N ILE A 126 -39.52 2.62 12.91
CA ILE A 126 -40.51 2.79 11.84
C ILE A 126 -41.91 2.30 12.26
N ALA A 127 -41.97 1.20 13.02
CA ALA A 127 -43.25 0.68 13.53
C ALA A 127 -43.97 1.69 14.45
N GLY A 128 -43.22 2.40 15.29
CA GLY A 128 -43.76 3.45 16.15
C GLY A 128 -44.24 4.66 15.34
N PHE A 129 -43.49 5.08 14.32
CA PHE A 129 -43.92 6.16 13.40
C PHE A 129 -45.19 5.81 12.64
N PHE A 130 -45.33 4.59 12.12
CA PHE A 130 -46.55 4.17 11.44
C PHE A 130 -47.75 4.16 12.37
N TRP A 131 -47.61 3.67 13.60
CA TRP A 131 -48.71 3.71 14.56
C TRP A 131 -49.12 5.15 14.90
N ILE A 132 -48.16 6.05 15.14
CA ILE A 132 -48.41 7.47 15.44
C ILE A 132 -49.10 8.16 14.26
N HIS A 133 -48.62 7.94 13.04
CA HIS A 133 -49.19 8.48 11.81
C HIS A 133 -50.63 7.98 11.58
N ASP A 134 -50.86 6.68 11.66
CA ASP A 134 -52.18 6.09 11.43
C ASP A 134 -53.17 6.44 12.53
N ALA A 135 -52.72 6.47 13.79
CA ALA A 135 -53.55 6.89 14.91
C ALA A 135 -53.96 8.36 14.80
N TYR A 136 -53.10 9.22 14.25
CA TYR A 136 -53.40 10.63 14.02
C TYR A 136 -54.31 10.86 12.81
N HIS A 137 -53.99 10.29 11.64
CA HIS A 137 -54.69 10.56 10.38
C HIS A 137 -55.93 9.68 10.14
N LEU A 138 -55.97 8.46 10.67
CA LEU A 138 -57.05 7.50 10.38
C LEU A 138 -57.99 7.26 11.58
N LYS A 139 -57.54 7.50 12.82
CA LYS A 139 -58.30 7.15 14.04
C LYS A 139 -58.75 8.35 14.89
N GLY A 140 -58.74 9.56 14.33
CA GLY A 140 -59.31 10.74 14.96
C GLY A 140 -58.32 11.62 15.74
N GLY A 141 -57.07 11.71 15.28
CA GLY A 141 -56.11 12.70 15.75
C GLY A 141 -55.71 12.53 17.22
N TRP A 142 -55.53 13.66 17.90
CA TRP A 142 -55.10 13.73 19.30
C TRP A 142 -56.05 13.04 20.30
N ALA A 143 -57.32 12.80 19.93
CA ALA A 143 -58.26 12.06 20.77
C ALA A 143 -57.92 10.56 20.83
N SER A 144 -57.32 10.00 19.76
CA SER A 144 -56.89 8.60 19.69
C SER A 144 -55.78 8.29 20.69
N PHE A 145 -54.82 9.21 20.86
CA PHE A 145 -53.70 9.03 21.79
C PHE A 145 -54.15 9.01 23.25
N ARG A 146 -55.19 9.79 23.59
CA ARG A 146 -55.80 9.79 24.94
C ARG A 146 -56.62 8.53 25.23
N LYS A 147 -57.19 7.90 24.20
CA LYS A 147 -57.98 6.66 24.32
C LYS A 147 -57.11 5.41 24.46
N GLN A 148 -55.89 5.43 23.90
CA GLN A 148 -54.97 4.29 23.91
C GLN A 148 -53.59 4.68 24.48
N PRO A 149 -53.53 5.15 25.74
CA PRO A 149 -52.30 5.73 26.30
C PRO A 149 -51.15 4.72 26.38
N ALA A 150 -51.45 3.44 26.64
CA ALA A 150 -50.44 2.38 26.69
C ALA A 150 -49.80 2.11 25.32
N GLN A 151 -50.59 2.11 24.24
CA GLN A 151 -50.07 1.92 22.88
C GLN A 151 -49.33 3.15 22.38
N ALA A 152 -49.82 4.35 22.73
CA ALA A 152 -49.13 5.61 22.43
C ALA A 152 -47.77 5.68 23.15
N ALA A 153 -47.73 5.33 24.44
CA ALA A 153 -46.49 5.26 25.21
C ALA A 153 -45.52 4.24 24.60
N LEU A 154 -46.00 3.05 24.21
CA LEU A 154 -45.18 2.03 23.58
C LEU A 154 -44.64 2.50 22.21
N ALA A 155 -45.46 3.13 21.38
CA ALA A 155 -45.05 3.64 20.07
C ALA A 155 -44.02 4.78 20.18
N VAL A 156 -44.19 5.69 21.14
CA VAL A 156 -43.19 6.73 21.44
C VAL A 156 -41.91 6.10 21.99
N PHE A 157 -42.03 5.11 22.88
CA PHE A 157 -40.89 4.39 23.44
C PHE A 157 -40.07 3.69 22.35
N THR A 158 -40.69 3.00 21.39
CA THR A 158 -39.95 2.31 20.33
C THR A 158 -39.25 3.28 19.37
N VAL A 159 -39.83 4.46 19.12
CA VAL A 159 -39.17 5.55 18.38
C VAL A 159 -37.96 6.09 19.15
N VAL A 160 -38.13 6.38 20.45
CA VAL A 160 -37.05 6.87 21.30
C VAL A 160 -35.94 5.83 21.47
N ALA A 161 -36.29 4.57 21.65
CA ALA A 161 -35.33 3.46 21.72
C ALA A 161 -34.57 3.28 20.40
N GLY A 162 -35.26 3.36 19.25
CA GLY A 162 -34.62 3.34 17.94
C GLY A 162 -33.65 4.50 17.74
N ALA A 163 -34.05 5.72 18.12
CA ALA A 163 -33.21 6.91 18.07
C ALA A 163 -31.99 6.80 19.01
N PHE A 164 -32.19 6.31 20.24
CA PHE A 164 -31.12 6.10 21.21
C PHE A 164 -30.11 5.05 20.71
N ILE A 165 -30.57 3.89 20.22
CA ILE A 165 -29.69 2.85 19.67
C ILE A 165 -28.94 3.37 18.44
N CYS A 166 -29.58 4.20 17.61
CA CYS A 166 -28.92 4.85 16.48
C CYS A 166 -27.79 5.78 16.94
N VAL A 167 -28.07 6.70 17.86
CA VAL A 167 -27.10 7.71 18.32
C VAL A 167 -26.00 7.07 19.16
N ALA A 168 -26.36 6.28 20.17
CA ALA A 168 -25.39 5.63 21.06
C ALA A 168 -24.57 4.56 20.33
N GLY A 169 -25.20 3.75 19.46
CA GLY A 169 -24.51 2.73 18.68
C GLY A 169 -23.54 3.32 17.65
N THR A 170 -23.92 4.43 17.00
CA THR A 170 -23.01 5.16 16.09
C THR A 170 -21.86 5.80 16.88
N PHE A 171 -22.15 6.44 18.01
CA PHE A 171 -21.14 7.06 18.87
C PHE A 171 -20.11 6.06 19.40
N VAL A 172 -20.53 4.91 19.92
CA VAL A 172 -19.63 3.85 20.41
C VAL A 172 -18.79 3.28 19.26
N SER A 173 -19.42 2.99 18.11
CA SER A 173 -18.70 2.48 16.94
C SER A 173 -17.65 3.47 16.43
N ILE A 174 -17.94 4.78 16.46
CA ILE A 174 -16.98 5.83 16.09
C ILE A 174 -15.88 5.99 17.14
N LYS A 175 -16.23 6.03 18.43
CA LYS A 175 -15.28 6.18 19.54
C LYS A 175 -14.30 5.00 19.64
N GLU A 176 -14.77 3.79 19.39
CA GLU A 176 -13.94 2.59 19.38
C GLU A 176 -13.05 2.53 18.12
N SER A 177 -13.51 3.14 17.01
CA SER A 177 -12.71 3.34 15.80
C SER A 177 -11.70 4.50 15.92
N ALA A 178 -11.98 5.49 16.78
CA ALA A 178 -11.21 6.72 16.94
C ALA A 178 -10.63 6.82 18.36
N GLY A 179 -9.37 6.38 18.53
CA GLY A 179 -8.60 6.74 19.72
C GLY A 179 -8.57 8.27 19.92
N PRO A 180 -8.36 8.77 21.16
CA PRO A 180 -8.70 10.14 21.60
C PRO A 180 -8.05 11.31 20.83
N THR A 181 -7.12 11.06 19.91
CA THR A 181 -6.46 12.04 19.04
C THR A 181 -7.00 12.11 17.61
N THR A 182 -8.00 11.30 17.23
CA THR A 182 -8.40 11.13 15.81
C THR A 182 -9.58 12.01 15.39
N VAL A 183 -10.37 12.54 16.33
CA VAL A 183 -11.63 13.27 16.04
C VAL A 183 -11.38 14.62 15.34
N SER A 184 -10.26 15.28 15.60
CA SER A 184 -9.92 16.54 14.92
C SER A 184 -9.49 16.36 13.45
N TYR A 185 -9.04 15.16 13.05
CA TYR A 185 -8.53 14.89 11.70
C TYR A 185 -9.57 14.30 10.74
N VAL A 186 -10.59 13.61 11.26
CA VAL A 186 -11.67 13.04 10.44
C VAL A 186 -12.66 14.12 9.98
N LEU A 187 -12.84 15.19 10.77
CA LEU A 187 -13.78 16.27 10.46
C LEU A 187 -13.18 17.35 9.54
N ASN A 188 -11.85 17.37 9.37
CA ASN A 188 -11.15 18.26 8.43
C ASN A 188 -9.85 17.60 7.95
N PRO A 189 -9.89 16.61 7.04
CA PRO A 189 -8.68 16.24 6.33
C PRO A 189 -8.21 17.47 5.53
N PRO A 190 -6.94 17.88 5.61
CA PRO A 190 -6.46 18.95 4.72
C PRO A 190 -6.68 18.47 3.28
N ALA A 191 -7.28 19.32 2.43
CA ALA A 191 -7.71 18.95 1.08
C ALA A 191 -6.61 18.26 0.24
N GLN A 192 -5.34 18.53 0.55
CA GLN A 192 -4.15 17.91 -0.05
C GLN A 192 -3.93 16.43 0.30
N LEU A 193 -4.47 15.91 1.41
CA LEU A 193 -4.32 14.50 1.80
C LEU A 193 -5.29 13.58 1.03
N ILE A 194 -6.46 14.09 0.66
CA ILE A 194 -7.36 13.45 -0.32
C ILE A 194 -6.68 13.41 -1.69
N ASP A 195 -5.97 14.49 -2.05
CA ASP A 195 -5.21 14.60 -3.29
C ASP A 195 -4.06 13.58 -3.37
N ASP A 196 -3.33 13.30 -2.29
CA ASP A 196 -2.24 12.30 -2.32
C ASP A 196 -2.71 10.84 -2.31
N ALA A 197 -3.79 10.53 -1.59
CA ALA A 197 -4.47 9.25 -1.73
C ALA A 197 -5.00 9.08 -3.15
N TYR A 198 -5.50 10.15 -3.79
CA TYR A 198 -5.90 10.17 -5.19
C TYR A 198 -4.71 10.00 -6.16
N LYS A 199 -3.55 10.63 -5.91
CA LYS A 199 -2.32 10.48 -6.72
C LYS A 199 -1.76 9.07 -6.69
N SER A 200 -1.69 8.43 -5.52
CA SER A 200 -1.28 7.02 -5.42
C SER A 200 -2.28 6.10 -6.13
N ASN A 201 -3.58 6.43 -6.11
CA ASN A 201 -4.59 5.77 -6.91
C ASN A 201 -4.41 6.01 -8.41
N LEU A 202 -3.88 7.16 -8.86
CA LEU A 202 -3.65 7.46 -10.28
C LEU A 202 -2.47 6.67 -10.87
N ILE A 203 -1.39 6.47 -10.10
CA ILE A 203 -0.29 5.57 -10.49
C ILE A 203 -0.83 4.13 -10.66
N ASN A 204 -1.63 3.66 -9.70
CA ASN A 204 -2.24 2.33 -9.77
C ASN A 204 -3.29 2.23 -10.90
N ALA A 205 -4.10 3.26 -11.11
CA ALA A 205 -5.05 3.34 -12.23
C ALA A 205 -4.30 3.30 -13.56
N THR A 206 -3.15 3.95 -13.66
CA THR A 206 -2.29 3.88 -14.85
C THR A 206 -1.86 2.44 -15.13
N GLN A 207 -1.42 1.71 -14.10
CA GLN A 207 -1.03 0.31 -14.21
C GLN A 207 -2.19 -0.58 -14.66
N ILE A 208 -3.37 -0.42 -14.08
CA ILE A 208 -4.53 -1.28 -14.34
C ILE A 208 -5.19 -0.95 -15.69
N LEU A 209 -5.42 0.33 -15.98
CA LEU A 209 -6.19 0.77 -17.16
C LEU A 209 -5.34 0.78 -18.44
N PHE A 210 -4.04 1.03 -18.35
CA PHE A 210 -3.18 1.22 -19.53
C PHE A 210 -2.09 0.17 -19.66
N LEU A 211 -1.41 -0.22 -18.56
CA LEU A 211 -0.31 -1.18 -18.64
C LEU A 211 -0.79 -2.63 -18.70
N LEU A 212 -1.82 -3.00 -17.92
CA LEU A 212 -2.32 -4.38 -17.91
C LEU A 212 -2.81 -4.86 -19.28
N PRO A 213 -3.54 -4.06 -20.10
CA PRO A 213 -3.86 -4.44 -21.48
C PRO A 213 -2.61 -4.73 -22.33
N LEU A 214 -1.55 -3.93 -22.18
CA LEU A 214 -0.29 -4.13 -22.91
C LEU A 214 0.42 -5.43 -22.52
N ALA A 215 0.25 -5.90 -21.28
CA ALA A 215 0.82 -7.17 -20.83
C ALA A 215 0.16 -8.40 -21.48
N ILE A 216 -1.10 -8.28 -21.92
CA ILE A 216 -1.88 -9.37 -22.52
C ILE A 216 -1.56 -9.53 -24.00
N LEU A 217 -1.18 -8.43 -24.68
CA LEU A 217 -0.89 -8.45 -26.10
C LEU A 217 0.43 -9.21 -26.39
N PRO A 218 0.44 -10.17 -27.34
CA PRO A 218 1.60 -11.05 -27.59
C PRO A 218 2.72 -10.38 -28.42
N PHE A 219 2.68 -9.06 -28.60
CA PHE A 219 3.62 -8.34 -29.47
C PHE A 219 4.85 -7.83 -28.71
N ALA A 220 6.02 -7.90 -29.34
CA ALA A 220 7.28 -7.43 -28.76
C ALA A 220 7.27 -5.92 -28.42
N TRP A 221 6.61 -5.09 -29.24
CA TRP A 221 6.45 -3.66 -28.96
C TRP A 221 5.59 -3.43 -27.70
N SER A 222 4.56 -4.25 -27.50
CA SER A 222 3.66 -4.14 -26.34
C SER A 222 4.37 -4.49 -25.04
N SER A 223 5.16 -5.56 -25.05
CA SER A 223 6.01 -5.94 -23.91
C SER A 223 7.03 -4.85 -23.56
N ARG A 224 7.67 -4.21 -24.56
CA ARG A 224 8.59 -3.09 -24.34
C ARG A 224 7.90 -1.88 -23.71
N LEU A 225 6.71 -1.52 -24.21
CA LEU A 225 5.92 -0.42 -23.65
C LEU A 225 5.43 -0.72 -22.24
N TYR A 226 4.98 -1.96 -21.98
CA TYR A 226 4.62 -2.41 -20.63
C TYR A 226 5.79 -2.25 -19.66
N SER A 227 6.97 -2.76 -20.01
CA SER A 227 8.17 -2.62 -19.16
C SER A 227 8.59 -1.17 -18.96
N ALA A 228 8.48 -0.32 -20.00
CA ALA A 228 8.73 1.11 -19.88
C ALA A 228 7.73 1.81 -18.96
N GLY A 229 6.44 1.50 -19.07
CA GLY A 229 5.40 2.04 -18.20
C GLY A 229 5.54 1.59 -16.74
N VAL A 230 5.95 0.35 -16.50
CA VAL A 230 6.27 -0.15 -15.15
C VAL A 230 7.43 0.65 -14.53
N ARG A 231 8.50 0.92 -15.29
CA ARG A 231 9.61 1.77 -14.82
C ARG A 231 9.16 3.21 -14.57
N TYR A 232 8.39 3.80 -15.49
CA TYR A 232 7.83 5.13 -15.30
C TYR A 232 7.00 5.24 -14.02
N THR A 233 6.13 4.26 -13.76
CA THR A 233 5.31 4.24 -12.54
C THR A 233 6.13 4.04 -11.27
N LYS A 234 7.23 3.26 -11.31
CA LYS A 234 8.23 3.22 -10.21
C LYS A 234 8.86 4.58 -9.96
N SER A 235 9.26 5.26 -11.04
CA SER A 235 9.85 6.60 -10.95
C SER A 235 8.86 7.59 -10.32
N SER A 236 7.63 7.59 -10.82
CA SER A 236 6.50 8.39 -10.30
C SER A 236 6.26 8.12 -8.82
N PHE A 237 6.27 6.85 -8.42
CA PHE A 237 6.06 6.46 -7.03
C PHE A 237 7.18 6.96 -6.11
N CYS A 238 8.44 6.87 -6.52
CA CYS A 238 9.53 7.45 -5.74
C CYS A 238 9.42 8.98 -5.64
N CYS A 239 9.08 9.66 -6.73
CA CYS A 239 8.82 11.11 -6.71
C CYS A 239 7.68 11.46 -5.75
N LEU A 240 6.62 10.66 -5.71
CA LEU A 240 5.52 10.79 -4.74
C LEU A 240 6.03 10.61 -3.30
N LEU A 241 6.88 9.62 -3.02
CA LEU A 241 7.47 9.45 -1.69
C LEU A 241 8.29 10.67 -1.26
N ILE A 242 9.11 11.23 -2.15
CA ILE A 242 9.90 12.43 -1.86
C ILE A 242 8.98 13.63 -1.63
N LEU A 243 7.96 13.79 -2.47
CA LEU A 243 6.98 14.87 -2.35
C LEU A 243 6.19 14.79 -1.03
N MET A 244 5.77 13.59 -0.62
CA MET A 244 5.13 13.36 0.67
C MET A 244 6.04 13.73 1.84
N ASN A 245 7.33 13.38 1.78
CA ASN A 245 8.29 13.84 2.78
C ASN A 245 8.45 15.37 2.74
N GLN A 246 8.55 15.96 1.55
CA GLN A 246 8.73 17.40 1.40
C GLN A 246 7.55 18.23 1.96
N TRP A 247 6.32 17.73 1.85
CA TRP A 247 5.12 18.47 2.28
C TRP A 247 4.65 18.16 3.70
N PHE A 248 4.65 16.89 4.10
CA PHE A 248 4.04 16.47 5.38
C PHE A 248 5.06 16.08 6.44
N ALA A 249 6.25 15.64 6.01
CA ALA A 249 7.22 15.04 6.89
C ALA A 249 8.65 15.53 6.57
N PRO A 250 8.93 16.86 6.56
CA PRO A 250 10.21 17.37 6.09
C PRO A 250 11.38 16.80 6.87
N THR A 251 12.30 16.16 6.16
CA THR A 251 13.48 15.51 6.74
C THR A 251 14.63 15.49 5.72
N LYS A 252 15.79 15.02 6.16
CA LYS A 252 17.03 14.98 5.37
C LYS A 252 17.77 13.67 5.57
N LEU A 253 18.45 13.21 4.53
CA LEU A 253 19.43 12.13 4.61
C LEU A 253 20.77 12.73 5.06
N ILE A 254 21.41 12.11 6.04
CA ILE A 254 22.78 12.42 6.46
C ILE A 254 23.64 11.25 6.05
N ILE A 255 24.44 11.45 5.01
CA ILE A 255 25.29 10.43 4.42
C ILE A 255 26.68 10.52 5.04
N THR A 256 27.19 9.38 5.52
CA THR A 256 28.59 9.21 5.93
C THR A 256 29.14 7.96 5.26
N PHE A 257 30.47 7.85 5.18
CA PHE A 257 31.17 6.76 4.50
C PHE A 257 32.12 6.08 5.48
N GLU A 258 32.23 4.76 5.39
CA GLU A 258 33.24 3.98 6.11
C GLU A 258 34.65 4.32 5.62
N ARG A 259 35.62 4.42 6.53
CA ARG A 259 37.01 4.83 6.23
C ARG A 259 38.05 3.83 6.74
N ASP A 260 37.76 3.13 7.83
CA ASP A 260 38.75 2.29 8.51
C ASP A 260 38.47 0.79 8.31
N GLY A 261 37.19 0.42 8.23
CA GLY A 261 36.72 -0.96 8.15
C GLY A 261 36.71 -1.57 6.75
N THR A 262 35.95 -2.66 6.62
CA THR A 262 35.70 -3.32 5.33
C THR A 262 34.67 -2.55 4.51
N GLY A 263 34.82 -2.56 3.18
CA GLY A 263 33.98 -1.76 2.27
C GLY A 263 34.14 -0.25 2.46
N ARG A 264 35.33 0.17 2.87
CA ARG A 264 35.72 1.58 3.07
C ARG A 264 35.83 2.34 1.75
N PHE A 265 35.75 3.65 1.84
CA PHE A 265 36.01 4.58 0.74
C PHE A 265 37.28 5.38 1.03
N THR A 266 38.08 5.66 0.00
CA THR A 266 39.18 6.62 0.13
C THR A 266 38.65 8.06 0.08
N ASP A 267 39.46 9.03 0.53
CA ASP A 267 39.08 10.45 0.48
C ASP A 267 38.83 10.92 -0.96
N GLU A 268 39.64 10.46 -1.92
CA GLU A 268 39.49 10.78 -3.34
C GLU A 268 38.19 10.18 -3.91
N GLU A 269 37.82 8.98 -3.46
CA GLU A 269 36.55 8.36 -3.86
C GLU A 269 35.35 9.11 -3.31
N ILE A 270 35.40 9.54 -2.05
CA ILE A 270 34.34 10.33 -1.42
C ILE A 270 34.17 11.66 -2.15
N GLU A 271 35.27 12.33 -2.48
CA GLU A 271 35.23 13.60 -3.23
C GLU A 271 34.61 13.43 -4.61
N ARG A 272 34.91 12.33 -5.31
CA ARG A 272 34.29 11.98 -6.60
C ARG A 272 32.80 11.64 -6.45
N ILE A 273 32.42 10.89 -5.41
CA ILE A 273 31.05 10.44 -5.20
C ILE A 273 30.13 11.60 -4.82
N VAL A 274 30.59 12.54 -3.99
CA VAL A 274 29.74 13.62 -3.46
C VAL A 274 29.62 14.75 -4.48
N VAL A 275 28.50 14.78 -5.21
CA VAL A 275 28.22 15.83 -6.19
C VAL A 275 27.57 17.02 -5.52
N LYS A 276 28.22 18.19 -5.64
CA LYS A 276 27.75 19.46 -5.09
C LYS A 276 27.27 20.41 -6.20
N ASP A 277 26.32 21.27 -5.86
CA ASP A 277 25.93 22.39 -6.72
C ASP A 277 26.91 23.58 -6.60
N ASP A 278 26.70 24.62 -7.41
CA ASP A 278 27.50 25.86 -7.38
C ASP A 278 27.47 26.57 -6.02
N SER A 279 26.47 26.28 -5.18
CA SER A 279 26.33 26.81 -3.82
C SER A 279 27.01 25.92 -2.76
N GLY A 280 27.65 24.81 -3.17
CA GLY A 280 28.34 23.87 -2.29
C GLY A 280 27.43 22.86 -1.59
N ASN A 281 26.12 22.83 -1.89
CA ASN A 281 25.18 21.87 -1.31
C ASN A 281 25.27 20.52 -2.04
N VAL A 282 25.15 19.43 -1.30
CA VAL A 282 25.15 18.08 -1.89
C VAL A 282 23.80 17.80 -2.55
N VAL A 283 23.82 17.52 -3.86
CA VAL A 283 22.61 17.32 -4.69
C VAL A 283 22.48 15.91 -5.26
N ALA A 284 23.58 15.17 -5.33
CA ALA A 284 23.59 13.79 -5.82
C ALA A 284 24.79 13.02 -5.26
N LEU A 285 24.73 11.69 -5.40
CA LEU A 285 25.83 10.78 -5.15
C LEU A 285 26.16 10.02 -6.44
N ASP A 286 27.40 10.09 -6.91
CA ASP A 286 27.89 9.30 -8.04
C ASP A 286 28.34 7.90 -7.59
N LEU A 287 27.37 7.13 -7.09
CA LEU A 287 27.55 5.73 -6.70
C LEU A 287 27.35 4.81 -7.92
N PRO A 288 27.92 3.58 -7.90
CA PRO A 288 27.62 2.57 -8.90
C PRO A 288 26.11 2.34 -9.06
N ASN A 289 25.67 2.00 -10.27
CA ASN A 289 24.24 1.90 -10.60
C ASN A 289 23.71 0.45 -10.63
N ARG A 290 24.57 -0.54 -10.41
CA ARG A 290 24.22 -1.97 -10.33
C ARG A 290 24.68 -2.55 -9.00
N PHE A 291 23.76 -2.64 -8.05
CA PHE A 291 24.08 -3.14 -6.72
C PHE A 291 22.91 -3.85 -6.02
N ILE A 292 23.26 -4.73 -5.09
CA ILE A 292 22.35 -5.20 -4.05
C ILE A 292 22.51 -4.25 -2.86
N LEU A 293 21.40 -3.72 -2.35
CA LEU A 293 21.38 -2.91 -1.14
C LEU A 293 21.00 -3.79 0.04
N ILE A 294 21.87 -3.82 1.06
CA ILE A 294 21.58 -4.41 2.36
C ILE A 294 21.60 -3.34 3.45
N ALA A 295 20.75 -3.50 4.46
CA ALA A 295 20.70 -2.58 5.59
C ALA A 295 20.17 -3.27 6.86
N ASN A 296 20.44 -2.67 8.01
CA ASN A 296 19.69 -2.99 9.24
C ASN A 296 18.24 -2.47 9.16
N HIS A 297 17.33 -3.07 9.92
CA HIS A 297 15.89 -2.73 9.87
C HIS A 297 15.36 -2.24 11.22
N GLN A 298 15.19 -0.92 11.36
CA GLN A 298 14.81 -0.24 12.60
C GLN A 298 13.33 0.21 12.59
N VAL A 299 12.83 0.75 11.47
CA VAL A 299 11.45 1.26 11.37
C VAL A 299 10.75 0.79 10.10
N TYR A 300 9.42 0.80 10.09
CA TYR A 300 8.65 0.38 8.91
C TYR A 300 8.90 1.24 7.67
N ALA A 301 9.39 2.47 7.86
CA ALA A 301 9.69 3.40 6.78
C ALA A 301 11.09 3.22 6.15
N ASP A 302 11.95 2.32 6.65
CA ASP A 302 13.33 2.17 6.16
C ASP A 302 13.42 1.99 4.64
N TRP A 303 12.56 1.13 4.08
CA TRP A 303 12.52 0.87 2.65
C TRP A 303 12.07 2.08 1.82
N LEU A 304 11.27 2.98 2.39
CA LEU A 304 10.90 4.24 1.74
C LEU A 304 12.14 5.13 1.62
N TYR A 305 12.87 5.32 2.72
CA TYR A 305 14.07 6.14 2.73
C TYR A 305 15.19 5.56 1.85
N ALA A 306 15.40 4.24 1.88
CA ALA A 306 16.32 3.56 0.99
C ALA A 306 15.93 3.75 -0.49
N TRP A 307 14.64 3.74 -0.83
CA TRP A 307 14.19 4.05 -2.19
C TRP A 307 14.42 5.52 -2.54
N THR A 308 14.16 6.46 -1.62
CA THR A 308 14.46 7.87 -1.90
C THR A 308 15.96 8.13 -2.10
N LEU A 309 16.86 7.35 -1.49
CA LEU A 309 18.29 7.45 -1.74
C LEU A 309 18.62 7.19 -3.23
N THR A 310 17.97 6.22 -3.88
CA THR A 310 18.24 5.89 -5.28
C THR A 310 17.80 6.99 -6.26
N TYR A 311 16.95 7.91 -5.83
CA TYR A 311 16.64 9.13 -6.58
C TYR A 311 17.84 10.09 -6.63
N TYR A 312 18.63 10.13 -5.56
CA TYR A 312 19.83 10.98 -5.48
C TYR A 312 21.08 10.34 -6.11
N ILE A 313 21.03 9.06 -6.51
CA ILE A 313 22.17 8.40 -7.14
C ILE A 313 22.23 8.75 -8.64
N GLY A 314 23.30 9.43 -9.05
CA GLY A 314 23.51 9.92 -10.41
C GLY A 314 22.59 11.09 -10.82
N ASN A 315 22.88 11.68 -12.00
CA ASN A 315 22.20 12.89 -12.50
C ASN A 315 20.71 12.70 -12.81
N HIS A 316 20.28 11.48 -13.13
CA HIS A 316 18.89 11.16 -13.43
C HIS A 316 18.19 10.31 -12.37
N GLY A 317 18.92 9.88 -11.33
CA GLY A 317 18.42 8.88 -10.40
C GLY A 317 18.40 7.49 -11.03
N ILE A 318 18.36 6.45 -10.19
CA ILE A 318 18.21 5.04 -10.60
C ILE A 318 16.97 4.38 -9.96
N HIS A 319 16.06 5.21 -9.47
CA HIS A 319 14.90 4.85 -8.67
C HIS A 319 13.78 4.14 -9.46
N ASP A 320 13.87 4.08 -10.79
CA ASP A 320 13.00 3.31 -11.68
C ASP A 320 13.44 1.83 -11.83
N SER A 321 14.67 1.52 -11.43
CA SER A 321 15.32 0.20 -11.51
C SER A 321 15.37 -0.55 -10.17
N VAL A 322 14.51 -0.17 -9.22
CA VAL A 322 14.45 -0.77 -7.87
C VAL A 322 13.57 -2.02 -7.85
N TYR A 323 14.07 -3.06 -7.18
CA TYR A 323 13.39 -4.31 -6.89
C TYR A 323 13.53 -4.63 -5.41
N ILE A 324 12.47 -5.13 -4.77
CA ILE A 324 12.45 -5.33 -3.31
C ILE A 324 11.98 -6.74 -2.97
N ALA A 325 12.65 -7.38 -2.03
CA ALA A 325 12.16 -8.59 -1.38
C ALA A 325 11.20 -8.25 -0.23
N LEU A 326 9.97 -8.77 -0.28
CA LEU A 326 8.87 -8.42 0.61
C LEU A 326 8.21 -9.65 1.23
N LYS A 327 7.53 -9.47 2.36
CA LYS A 327 6.72 -10.53 2.98
C LYS A 327 5.57 -10.94 2.07
N LYS A 328 5.40 -12.25 1.82
CA LYS A 328 4.40 -12.81 0.91
C LYS A 328 2.96 -12.42 1.21
N SER A 329 2.62 -12.13 2.46
CA SER A 329 1.27 -11.65 2.81
C SER A 329 0.94 -10.28 2.21
N LEU A 330 1.95 -9.45 1.92
CA LEU A 330 1.75 -8.09 1.38
C LEU A 330 1.20 -8.08 -0.05
N GLN A 331 1.34 -9.18 -0.80
CA GLN A 331 0.77 -9.28 -2.16
C GLN A 331 -0.77 -9.21 -2.17
N TRP A 332 -1.39 -9.47 -1.01
CA TRP A 332 -2.84 -9.50 -0.84
C TRP A 332 -3.41 -8.16 -0.36
N LEU A 333 -2.56 -7.16 -0.08
CA LEU A 333 -3.06 -5.83 0.22
C LEU A 333 -3.80 -5.27 -1.01
N PRO A 334 -5.03 -4.76 -0.87
CA PRO A 334 -5.76 -4.20 -2.00
C PRO A 334 -5.01 -2.99 -2.54
N ILE A 335 -4.99 -2.83 -3.87
CA ILE A 335 -4.30 -1.75 -4.60
C ILE A 335 -2.77 -1.87 -4.47
N LEU A 336 -2.21 -1.67 -3.28
CA LEU A 336 -0.77 -1.72 -3.03
C LEU A 336 -0.15 -3.09 -3.39
N GLY A 337 -0.81 -4.19 -3.05
CA GLY A 337 -0.36 -5.54 -3.39
C GLY A 337 -0.26 -5.76 -4.89
N TRP A 338 -1.19 -5.20 -5.67
CA TRP A 338 -1.16 -5.27 -7.13
C TRP A 338 -0.05 -4.38 -7.69
N ALA A 339 0.12 -3.16 -7.16
CA ALA A 339 1.23 -2.26 -7.51
C ALA A 339 2.59 -2.95 -7.37
N MET A 340 2.81 -3.59 -6.22
CA MET A 340 4.04 -4.32 -5.91
C MET A 340 4.26 -5.50 -6.86
N ARG A 341 3.19 -6.14 -7.34
CA ARG A 341 3.28 -7.20 -8.37
C ARG A 341 3.64 -6.63 -9.74
N PHE A 342 3.05 -5.51 -10.16
CA PHE A 342 3.44 -4.81 -11.40
C PHE A 342 4.92 -4.39 -11.37
N TYR A 343 5.42 -4.00 -10.21
CA TYR A 343 6.83 -3.65 -10.00
C TYR A 343 7.81 -4.83 -10.04
N ASN A 344 7.33 -6.06 -10.21
CA ASN A 344 8.12 -7.28 -10.15
C ASN A 344 8.90 -7.42 -8.84
N PHE A 345 8.29 -7.01 -7.72
CA PHE A 345 8.84 -7.28 -6.39
C PHE A 345 8.75 -8.77 -6.05
N ILE A 346 9.69 -9.24 -5.23
CA ILE A 346 9.79 -10.67 -4.90
C ILE A 346 9.12 -10.91 -3.55
N PHE A 347 8.07 -11.74 -3.55
CA PHE A 347 7.29 -12.06 -2.35
C PHE A 347 7.77 -13.37 -1.71
N LEU A 348 8.27 -13.29 -0.47
CA LEU A 348 8.85 -14.41 0.27
C LEU A 348 8.00 -14.81 1.48
N ALA A 349 7.74 -16.11 1.64
CA ALA A 349 7.07 -16.70 2.78
C ALA A 349 7.94 -16.72 4.05
N ARG A 350 9.23 -16.38 3.93
CA ARG A 350 10.27 -16.49 4.97
C ARG A 350 10.58 -17.95 5.31
N SER A 351 10.48 -18.83 4.30
CA SER A 351 10.82 -20.23 4.40
C SER A 351 11.51 -20.69 3.13
N TRP A 352 12.77 -21.10 3.25
CA TRP A 352 13.62 -21.50 2.13
C TRP A 352 12.96 -22.59 1.26
N VAL A 353 12.31 -23.57 1.90
CA VAL A 353 11.64 -24.69 1.23
C VAL A 353 10.56 -24.19 0.25
N TYR A 354 9.76 -23.20 0.66
CA TYR A 354 8.69 -22.65 -0.18
C TYR A 354 9.20 -21.61 -1.18
N ASP A 355 10.24 -20.86 -0.83
CA ASP A 355 10.65 -19.67 -1.57
C ASP A 355 11.72 -19.96 -2.65
N ARG A 356 12.53 -21.02 -2.49
CA ARG A 356 13.71 -21.28 -3.34
C ARG A 356 13.43 -21.28 -4.85
N VAL A 357 12.36 -21.96 -5.28
CA VAL A 357 12.04 -22.13 -6.71
C VAL A 357 11.59 -20.80 -7.31
N GLN A 358 10.71 -20.09 -6.60
CA GLN A 358 10.20 -18.79 -7.04
C GLN A 358 11.31 -17.74 -7.06
N LEU A 359 12.14 -17.70 -6.02
CA LEU A 359 13.27 -16.78 -5.91
C LEU A 359 14.28 -17.02 -7.05
N SER A 360 14.66 -18.28 -7.31
CA SER A 360 15.55 -18.65 -8.42
C SER A 360 15.02 -18.17 -9.77
N THR A 361 13.74 -18.45 -10.05
CA THR A 361 13.08 -18.06 -11.31
C THR A 361 13.07 -16.55 -11.50
N HIS A 362 12.70 -15.79 -10.45
CA HIS A 362 12.69 -14.33 -10.51
C HIS A 362 14.10 -13.74 -10.68
N LEU A 363 15.09 -14.24 -9.93
CA LEU A 363 16.47 -13.75 -10.02
C LEU A 363 17.10 -14.06 -11.37
N ALA A 364 16.84 -15.23 -11.96
CA ALA A 364 17.30 -15.55 -13.30
C ALA A 364 16.69 -14.61 -14.36
N ALA A 365 15.40 -14.30 -14.23
CA ALA A 365 14.73 -13.35 -15.13
C ALA A 365 15.30 -11.93 -14.97
N LEU A 366 15.49 -11.46 -13.74
CA LEU A 366 16.07 -10.15 -13.44
C LEU A 366 17.52 -10.04 -13.92
N GLY A 367 18.35 -11.07 -13.67
CA GLY A 367 19.73 -11.12 -14.14
C GLY A 367 19.84 -11.08 -15.66
N LYS A 368 18.95 -11.80 -16.38
CA LYS A 368 18.90 -11.75 -17.85
C LYS A 368 18.50 -10.38 -18.39
N ILE A 369 17.60 -9.67 -17.69
CA ILE A 369 17.22 -8.30 -18.04
C ILE A 369 18.40 -7.35 -17.83
N ALA A 370 19.07 -7.45 -16.67
CA ALA A 370 20.23 -6.61 -16.35
C ALA A 370 21.40 -6.82 -17.33
N GLU A 371 21.69 -8.08 -17.68
CA GLU A 371 22.72 -8.47 -18.65
C GLU A 371 22.45 -7.89 -20.05
N ARG A 372 21.19 -8.03 -20.53
CA ARG A 372 20.80 -7.61 -21.88
C ARG A 372 20.67 -6.10 -22.02
N GLU A 373 20.08 -5.44 -21.03
CA GLU A 373 19.73 -4.02 -21.14
C GLU A 373 20.86 -3.09 -20.68
N GLN A 374 21.89 -3.60 -19.98
CA GLN A 374 22.98 -2.80 -19.39
C GLN A 374 22.46 -1.58 -18.62
N ARG A 375 21.27 -1.72 -18.01
CA ARG A 375 20.58 -0.68 -17.26
C ARG A 375 20.98 -0.73 -15.78
N PRO A 376 20.73 0.35 -15.02
CA PRO A 376 20.80 0.31 -13.58
C PRO A 376 19.99 -0.86 -13.02
N PHE A 377 20.47 -1.44 -11.93
CA PHE A 377 19.85 -2.57 -11.25
C PHE A 377 20.03 -2.40 -9.74
N VAL A 378 18.93 -2.29 -9.01
CA VAL A 378 18.98 -2.13 -7.56
C VAL A 378 18.07 -3.15 -6.90
N PHE A 379 18.63 -4.03 -6.07
CA PHE A 379 17.85 -5.02 -5.33
C PHE A 379 17.97 -4.85 -3.82
N PHE A 380 16.85 -4.56 -3.16
CA PHE A 380 16.80 -4.34 -1.71
C PHE A 380 16.56 -5.64 -0.96
N LEU A 381 17.40 -5.89 0.04
CA LEU A 381 17.28 -7.02 0.94
C LEU A 381 17.64 -6.59 2.36
N TYR A 382 16.82 -6.95 3.34
CA TYR A 382 17.12 -6.74 4.76
C TYR A 382 17.43 -8.09 5.40
N PRO A 383 18.71 -8.44 5.64
CA PRO A 383 19.07 -9.76 6.17
C PRO A 383 18.43 -10.10 7.52
N GLU A 384 18.07 -9.11 8.35
CA GLU A 384 17.30 -9.32 9.59
C GLU A 384 15.92 -9.96 9.32
N GLY A 385 15.34 -9.70 8.13
CA GLY A 385 14.05 -10.23 7.68
C GLY A 385 12.81 -9.67 8.42
N THR A 386 13.03 -8.79 9.40
CA THR A 386 12.02 -8.06 10.16
C THR A 386 12.69 -6.95 10.95
N VAL A 387 11.90 -5.98 11.41
CA VAL A 387 12.31 -4.93 12.33
C VAL A 387 12.62 -5.43 13.75
N VAL A 388 13.44 -4.68 14.47
CA VAL A 388 13.63 -4.82 15.91
C VAL A 388 12.36 -4.39 16.65
N SER A 389 11.80 -5.28 17.46
CA SER A 389 10.57 -5.05 18.23
C SER A 389 10.56 -5.92 19.51
N PRO A 390 9.67 -5.63 20.48
CA PRO A 390 9.51 -6.47 21.67
C PRO A 390 9.23 -7.94 21.35
N ASN A 391 8.60 -8.21 20.21
CA ASN A 391 8.21 -9.55 19.78
C ASN A 391 9.33 -10.29 19.01
N THR A 392 10.24 -9.55 18.36
CA THR A 392 11.27 -10.14 17.49
C THR A 392 12.62 -10.31 18.20
N ARG A 393 12.93 -9.44 19.18
CA ARG A 393 14.17 -9.53 19.97
C ARG A 393 14.32 -10.88 20.70
N PRO A 394 13.30 -11.42 21.42
CA PRO A 394 13.44 -12.71 22.08
C PRO A 394 13.66 -13.87 21.10
N ILE A 395 13.18 -13.75 19.86
CA ILE A 395 13.37 -14.77 18.82
C ILE A 395 14.81 -14.74 18.32
N SER A 396 15.40 -13.55 18.10
CA SER A 396 16.82 -13.39 17.77
C SER A 396 17.70 -13.98 18.86
N LYS A 397 17.42 -13.63 20.13
CA LYS A 397 18.15 -14.16 21.27
C LYS A 397 18.12 -15.70 21.35
N LYS A 398 16.94 -16.31 21.24
CA LYS A 398 16.82 -17.78 21.22
C LYS A 398 17.62 -18.43 20.09
N PHE A 399 17.70 -17.76 18.93
CA PHE A 399 18.50 -18.22 17.80
C PHE A 399 20.01 -18.10 18.09
N ALA A 400 20.44 -16.99 18.69
CA ALA A 400 21.81 -16.78 19.16
C ALA A 400 22.23 -17.86 20.15
N ASP A 401 21.42 -18.07 21.19
CA ASP A 401 21.65 -19.07 22.25
C ASP A 401 21.75 -20.49 21.65
N LYS A 402 20.89 -20.83 20.66
CA LYS A 402 20.93 -22.13 19.96
C LYS A 402 22.22 -22.32 19.15
N MET A 403 22.77 -21.25 18.59
CA MET A 403 24.02 -21.28 17.83
C MET A 403 25.26 -21.18 18.71
N GLY A 404 25.10 -20.91 20.01
CA GLY A 404 26.23 -20.68 20.93
C GLY A 404 26.98 -19.38 20.64
N ILE A 405 26.28 -18.34 20.16
CA ILE A 405 26.85 -17.01 19.87
C ILE A 405 26.15 -15.92 20.68
N ASP A 406 26.83 -14.80 20.87
CA ASP A 406 26.24 -13.61 21.49
C ASP A 406 25.18 -12.98 20.57
N ASP A 407 24.07 -12.51 21.15
CA ASP A 407 23.06 -11.71 20.44
C ASP A 407 23.54 -10.25 20.29
N MET A 408 22.89 -9.52 19.39
CA MET A 408 23.18 -8.12 19.08
C MET A 408 22.36 -7.16 19.95
N SER A 409 22.91 -5.97 20.24
CA SER A 409 22.28 -5.00 21.16
C SER A 409 21.26 -4.09 20.46
N ASN A 410 21.56 -3.61 19.26
CA ASN A 410 20.79 -2.60 18.51
C ASN A 410 20.06 -3.19 17.29
N VAL A 411 20.59 -4.25 16.68
CA VAL A 411 20.01 -4.92 15.50
C VAL A 411 19.63 -6.37 15.81
N LEU A 412 18.89 -7.05 14.92
CA LEU A 412 18.71 -8.50 15.01
C LEU A 412 19.84 -9.25 14.29
N LEU A 413 20.03 -10.52 14.63
CA LEU A 413 20.96 -11.38 13.89
C LEU A 413 20.53 -11.54 12.42
N PRO A 414 21.47 -11.46 11.46
CA PRO A 414 21.14 -11.56 10.04
C PRO A 414 20.89 -13.01 9.63
N ARG A 415 20.02 -13.18 8.62
CA ARG A 415 19.80 -14.41 7.89
C ARG A 415 20.53 -14.34 6.55
N SER A 416 21.55 -15.17 6.40
CA SER A 416 22.47 -15.20 5.26
C SER A 416 21.90 -15.84 3.99
N THR A 417 21.12 -16.92 4.12
CA THR A 417 20.75 -17.81 3.00
C THR A 417 20.16 -17.05 1.80
N GLY A 418 19.22 -16.13 2.05
CA GLY A 418 18.58 -15.36 0.98
C GLY A 418 19.55 -14.41 0.27
N LEU A 419 20.44 -13.76 1.01
CA LEU A 419 21.45 -12.86 0.45
C LEU A 419 22.50 -13.63 -0.34
N HIS A 420 23.05 -14.71 0.24
CA HIS A 420 24.07 -15.54 -0.39
C HIS A 420 23.57 -16.13 -1.71
N PHE A 421 22.36 -16.68 -1.70
CA PHE A 421 21.72 -17.21 -2.90
C PHE A 421 21.50 -16.14 -3.97
N THR A 422 21.05 -14.95 -3.55
CA THR A 422 20.85 -13.82 -4.47
C THR A 422 22.15 -13.40 -5.15
N LEU A 423 23.23 -13.25 -4.38
CA LEU A 423 24.55 -12.89 -4.90
C LEU A 423 25.06 -13.94 -5.89
N ARG A 424 24.99 -15.23 -5.54
CA ARG A 424 25.41 -16.33 -6.44
C ARG A 424 24.60 -16.41 -7.73
N ALA A 425 23.32 -16.06 -7.69
CA ALA A 425 22.46 -16.09 -8.88
C ALA A 425 22.71 -14.89 -9.83
N LEU A 426 23.09 -13.73 -9.29
CA LEU A 426 23.23 -12.50 -10.06
C LEU A 426 24.67 -12.19 -10.48
N ALA A 427 25.67 -12.46 -9.63
CA ALA A 427 27.07 -12.12 -9.89
C ALA A 427 27.60 -12.69 -11.23
N PRO A 428 27.29 -13.95 -11.63
CA PRO A 428 27.74 -14.47 -12.92
C PRO A 428 27.17 -13.73 -14.14
N ARG A 429 26.04 -13.04 -13.98
CA ARG A 429 25.33 -12.32 -15.05
C ARG A 429 25.61 -10.81 -15.04
N ILE A 430 26.11 -10.28 -13.93
CA ILE A 430 26.39 -8.86 -13.71
C ILE A 430 27.82 -8.77 -13.13
N PRO A 431 28.86 -8.75 -13.99
CA PRO A 431 30.26 -8.86 -13.54
C PRO A 431 30.72 -7.71 -12.63
N ASP A 432 30.12 -6.53 -12.76
CA ASP A 432 30.41 -5.33 -11.96
C ASP A 432 29.43 -5.13 -10.81
N LEU A 433 28.69 -6.17 -10.41
CA LEU A 433 27.72 -6.09 -9.33
C LEU A 433 28.41 -5.68 -8.03
N LYS A 434 27.89 -4.62 -7.40
CA LYS A 434 28.33 -4.19 -6.07
C LYS A 434 27.35 -4.62 -4.98
N LEU A 435 27.82 -4.64 -3.75
CA LEU A 435 27.00 -4.76 -2.55
C LEU A 435 27.12 -3.45 -1.76
N LEU A 436 26.04 -2.68 -1.71
CA LEU A 436 25.94 -1.46 -0.93
C LEU A 436 25.34 -1.83 0.44
N ASP A 437 26.14 -1.72 1.50
CA ASP A 437 25.69 -1.91 2.86
C ASP A 437 25.43 -0.56 3.55
N ILE A 438 24.24 -0.40 4.13
CA ILE A 438 23.81 0.83 4.79
C ILE A 438 23.53 0.55 6.26
N THR A 439 24.22 1.25 7.15
CA THR A 439 23.83 1.34 8.55
C THR A 439 22.92 2.55 8.74
N THR A 440 21.67 2.28 9.10
CA THR A 440 20.61 3.26 9.29
C THR A 440 20.39 3.54 10.77
N VAL A 441 20.45 4.81 11.17
CA VAL A 441 20.10 5.26 12.52
C VAL A 441 19.23 6.51 12.46
N TYR A 442 18.34 6.62 13.44
CA TYR A 442 17.36 7.69 13.57
C TYR A 442 17.59 8.42 14.89
N PRO A 443 17.87 9.73 14.87
CA PRO A 443 17.95 10.53 16.08
C PRO A 443 16.62 10.53 16.83
N GLY A 444 16.67 10.63 18.16
CA GLY A 444 15.49 10.63 19.03
C GLY A 444 14.98 9.24 19.45
N ILE A 445 15.51 8.17 18.88
CA ILE A 445 15.30 6.81 19.41
C ILE A 445 16.41 6.55 20.45
N PRO A 446 16.09 6.25 21.72
CA PRO A 446 17.10 5.96 22.73
C PRO A 446 17.78 4.61 22.45
N PRO A 447 18.99 4.38 23.01
CA PRO A 447 19.64 3.08 22.97
C PRO A 447 18.70 1.97 23.46
N LEU A 448 18.73 0.81 22.80
CA LEU A 448 17.82 -0.32 23.05
C LEU A 448 16.32 -0.02 22.84
N GLY A 449 15.97 1.18 22.37
CA GLY A 449 14.62 1.56 22.01
C GLY A 449 14.13 0.86 20.74
N TYR A 450 12.83 0.66 20.64
CA TYR A 450 12.21 0.09 19.44
C TYR A 450 11.77 1.21 18.51
N GLY A 451 12.44 1.38 17.36
CA GLY A 451 12.20 2.53 16.49
C GLY A 451 10.74 2.68 16.06
N GLN A 452 10.01 1.57 15.95
CA GLN A 452 8.58 1.55 15.61
C GLN A 452 7.66 2.23 16.65
N GLN A 453 8.12 2.48 17.86
CA GLN A 453 7.36 3.20 18.88
C GLN A 453 7.48 4.72 18.72
N TYR A 454 8.52 5.19 18.03
CA TYR A 454 8.84 6.61 17.86
C TYR A 454 8.42 7.11 16.47
N TYR A 455 8.83 6.37 15.44
CA TYR A 455 8.58 6.72 14.05
C TYR A 455 7.72 5.65 13.36
N THR A 456 6.41 5.86 13.40
CA THR A 456 5.42 5.06 12.68
C THR A 456 5.05 5.74 11.37
N LEU A 457 4.53 4.99 10.39
CA LEU A 457 3.97 5.60 9.18
C LEU A 457 2.87 6.62 9.50
N ARG A 458 2.10 6.38 10.57
CA ARG A 458 1.07 7.31 11.06
C ARG A 458 1.69 8.59 11.63
N SER A 459 2.70 8.49 12.49
CA SER A 459 3.32 9.67 13.08
C SER A 459 4.02 10.52 12.02
N ILE A 460 4.78 9.89 11.12
CA ILE A 460 5.53 10.56 10.05
C ILE A 460 4.58 11.31 9.11
N PHE A 461 3.61 10.62 8.49
CA PHE A 461 2.83 11.20 7.39
C PHE A 461 1.46 11.77 7.78
N PHE A 462 0.89 11.37 8.93
CA PHE A 462 -0.44 11.86 9.35
C PHE A 462 -0.36 12.85 10.50
N HIS A 463 0.60 12.69 11.41
CA HIS A 463 0.77 13.61 12.53
C HIS A 463 1.86 14.66 12.26
N GLY A 464 2.58 14.56 11.14
CA GLY A 464 3.65 15.49 10.77
C GLY A 464 4.86 15.44 11.71
N VAL A 465 5.13 14.27 12.31
CA VAL A 465 6.27 14.05 13.21
C VAL A 465 7.27 13.11 12.53
N PRO A 466 8.08 13.61 11.57
CA PRO A 466 9.15 12.84 10.96
C PRO A 466 10.35 12.67 11.91
N PRO A 467 11.25 11.71 11.62
CA PRO A 467 12.60 11.79 12.16
C PRO A 467 13.27 13.08 11.69
N PRO A 468 14.02 13.80 12.57
CA PRO A 468 14.65 15.07 12.20
C PRO A 468 15.73 14.91 11.12
N ALA A 469 16.33 13.72 11.05
CA ALA A 469 17.24 13.28 10.01
C ALA A 469 17.26 11.76 9.94
N ILE A 470 17.65 11.20 8.80
CA ILE A 470 17.94 9.77 8.63
C ILE A 470 19.44 9.64 8.37
N HIS A 471 20.18 8.99 9.28
CA HIS A 471 21.61 8.79 9.12
C HIS A 471 21.86 7.49 8.36
N PHE A 472 22.49 7.60 7.19
CA PHE A 472 22.97 6.47 6.40
C PHE A 472 24.48 6.47 6.40
N HIS A 473 25.06 5.43 6.98
CA HIS A 473 26.49 5.16 6.90
C HIS A 473 26.74 4.07 5.86
N LEU A 474 27.48 4.41 4.80
CA LEU A 474 27.63 3.59 3.61
C LEU A 474 28.95 2.81 3.64
N ARG A 475 28.85 1.54 3.22
CA ARG A 475 29.96 0.66 2.85
C ARG A 475 29.68 0.08 1.48
N LEU A 476 30.71 -0.08 0.66
CA LEU A 476 30.56 -0.61 -0.69
C LEU A 476 31.57 -1.73 -0.91
N PHE A 477 31.08 -2.88 -1.38
CA PHE A 477 31.90 -4.04 -1.68
C PHE A 477 31.75 -4.41 -3.14
N ASP A 478 32.86 -4.78 -3.77
CA ASP A 478 32.86 -5.53 -5.02
C ASP A 478 32.46 -6.99 -4.75
N VAL A 479 31.37 -7.44 -5.38
CA VAL A 479 30.85 -8.80 -5.14
C VAL A 479 31.80 -9.88 -5.65
N ALA A 480 32.57 -9.60 -6.71
CA ALA A 480 33.46 -10.56 -7.32
C ALA A 480 34.72 -10.80 -6.50
N THR A 481 35.21 -9.77 -5.77
CA THR A 481 36.52 -9.83 -5.09
C THR A 481 36.45 -9.76 -3.57
N GLU A 482 35.49 -9.02 -2.99
CA GLU A 482 35.46 -8.73 -1.55
C GLU A 482 34.41 -9.54 -0.78
N VAL A 483 33.39 -10.07 -1.47
CA VAL A 483 32.31 -10.83 -0.85
C VAL A 483 32.56 -12.33 -1.03
N PRO A 484 32.55 -13.16 0.03
CA PRO A 484 32.85 -14.59 -0.06
C PRO A 484 31.66 -15.39 -0.62
N VAL A 485 31.32 -15.13 -1.88
CA VAL A 485 30.17 -15.76 -2.55
C VAL A 485 30.39 -17.25 -2.83
N GLY A 486 31.64 -17.74 -2.81
CA GLY A 486 32.02 -19.12 -3.12
C GLY A 486 32.33 -19.35 -4.61
N ASP A 487 32.63 -20.59 -5.01
CA ASP A 487 32.97 -20.90 -6.40
C ASP A 487 31.71 -20.83 -7.29
N LEU A 488 31.75 -19.91 -8.26
CA LEU A 488 30.68 -19.64 -9.23
C LEU A 488 30.88 -20.42 -10.55
N ALA A 489 32.05 -21.02 -10.80
CA ALA A 489 32.35 -21.73 -12.04
C ALA A 489 31.54 -23.04 -12.17
N ARG A 490 31.30 -23.73 -11.04
CA ARG A 490 30.45 -24.94 -10.99
C ARG A 490 28.98 -24.69 -11.36
N THR A 491 28.52 -23.44 -11.34
CA THR A 491 27.13 -23.09 -11.67
C THR A 491 26.87 -23.06 -13.19
N VAL A 492 27.92 -23.08 -14.02
CA VAL A 492 27.84 -22.93 -15.49
C VAL A 492 28.09 -24.25 -16.24
N SER A 493 28.70 -25.25 -15.60
CA SER A 493 29.15 -26.49 -16.25
C SER A 493 28.12 -27.64 -16.17
N SER A 494 27.21 -27.70 -17.14
CA SER A 494 26.65 -28.96 -17.67
C SER A 494 26.29 -28.79 -19.15
N PRO A 495 27.26 -28.96 -20.07
CA PRO A 495 27.01 -28.90 -21.50
C PRO A 495 26.28 -30.19 -21.91
N GLY A 496 24.94 -30.11 -21.99
CA GLY A 496 24.09 -31.24 -22.41
C GLY A 496 22.71 -31.30 -21.74
N ALA A 497 22.45 -30.51 -20.70
CA ALA A 497 21.12 -30.47 -20.06
C ALA A 497 20.14 -29.61 -20.88
N THR A 498 18.98 -30.17 -21.20
CA THR A 498 17.87 -29.43 -21.80
C THR A 498 17.46 -28.25 -20.92
N PRO A 499 16.97 -27.11 -21.48
CA PRO A 499 16.72 -25.86 -20.75
C PRO A 499 15.44 -25.90 -19.88
N LYS A 500 15.11 -27.05 -19.29
CA LYS A 500 13.94 -27.29 -18.43
C LYS A 500 14.34 -27.84 -17.04
N SER A 501 15.32 -27.25 -16.38
CA SER A 501 15.32 -27.19 -14.92
C SER A 501 16.25 -26.07 -14.47
N SER A 502 15.75 -25.24 -13.56
CA SER A 502 16.56 -24.35 -12.74
C SER A 502 17.67 -25.18 -12.11
N ALA A 503 18.93 -24.93 -12.46
CA ALA A 503 20.07 -25.52 -11.77
C ALA A 503 19.87 -25.32 -10.26
N GLU A 504 19.71 -26.42 -9.53
CA GLU A 504 19.69 -26.44 -8.07
C GLU A 504 21.07 -25.96 -7.60
N VAL A 505 21.17 -24.67 -7.26
CA VAL A 505 22.34 -24.15 -6.57
C VAL A 505 22.15 -24.45 -5.08
N ASP A 506 22.26 -25.72 -4.71
CA ASP A 506 22.49 -26.07 -3.31
C ASP A 506 23.89 -25.57 -2.96
N ILE A 507 23.93 -24.55 -2.11
CA ILE A 507 25.17 -23.92 -1.67
C ILE A 507 25.90 -24.93 -0.80
N PRO A 508 27.16 -25.32 -1.11
CA PRO A 508 27.94 -26.20 -0.26
C PRO A 508 27.99 -25.69 1.17
N GLU A 509 27.81 -26.57 2.15
CA GLU A 509 27.67 -26.16 3.56
C GLU A 509 28.93 -25.43 4.07
N THR A 510 30.11 -25.75 3.52
CA THR A 510 31.37 -25.05 3.80
C THR A 510 31.35 -23.60 3.30
N GLU A 511 30.96 -23.36 2.05
CA GLU A 511 30.84 -22.01 1.48
C GLU A 511 29.78 -21.19 2.23
N LYS A 512 28.66 -21.84 2.57
CA LYS A 512 27.61 -21.24 3.38
C LYS A 512 28.12 -20.83 4.76
N ALA A 513 28.89 -21.69 5.45
CA ALA A 513 29.46 -21.37 6.75
C ALA A 513 30.43 -20.18 6.71
N VAL A 514 31.24 -20.05 5.65
CA VAL A 514 32.13 -18.90 5.43
C VAL A 514 31.35 -17.62 5.23
N PHE A 515 30.34 -17.64 4.35
CA PHE A 515 29.49 -16.47 4.09
C PHE A 515 28.69 -16.06 5.34
N ASP A 516 28.17 -17.03 6.08
CA ASP A 516 27.50 -16.87 7.36
C ASP A 516 28.38 -16.15 8.40
N ALA A 517 29.64 -16.57 8.53
CA ALA A 517 30.60 -15.95 9.43
C ALA A 517 30.94 -14.51 9.02
N TRP A 518 31.17 -14.29 7.73
CA TRP A 518 31.43 -12.96 7.17
C TRP A 518 30.25 -12.00 7.41
N LEU A 519 29.02 -12.43 7.11
CA LEU A 519 27.83 -11.60 7.29
C LEU A 519 27.58 -11.29 8.78
N ARG A 520 27.81 -12.25 9.67
CA ARG A 520 27.72 -12.01 11.12
C ARG A 520 28.77 -11.03 11.62
N ALA A 521 30.00 -11.10 11.12
CA ALA A 521 31.05 -10.14 11.47
C ALA A 521 30.68 -8.72 11.02
N LEU A 522 30.15 -8.58 9.80
CA LEU A 522 29.64 -7.31 9.28
C LEU A 522 28.49 -6.76 10.16
N TRP A 523 27.55 -7.62 10.58
CA TRP A 523 26.46 -7.23 11.48
C TRP A 523 26.94 -6.85 12.88
N LYS A 524 27.98 -7.53 13.40
CA LYS A 524 28.59 -7.18 14.70
C LYS A 524 29.22 -5.80 14.66
N GLU A 525 29.95 -5.50 13.58
CA GLU A 525 30.56 -4.19 13.39
C GLU A 525 29.49 -3.10 13.24
N LYS A 526 28.41 -3.40 12.49
CA LYS A 526 27.23 -2.55 12.38
C LYS A 526 26.61 -2.25 13.74
N ASP A 527 26.34 -3.28 14.54
CA ASP A 527 25.77 -3.14 15.89
C ASP A 527 26.63 -2.23 16.78
N LEU A 528 27.95 -2.44 16.77
CA LEU A 528 28.91 -1.63 17.51
C LEU A 528 28.98 -0.19 17.00
N SER A 529 28.89 0.03 15.68
CA SER A 529 28.87 1.37 15.10
C SER A 529 27.64 2.17 15.53
N ILE A 530 26.49 1.51 15.68
CA ILE A 530 25.26 2.14 16.18
C ILE A 530 25.44 2.52 17.66
N THR A 531 26.07 1.65 18.48
CA THR A 531 26.41 2.00 19.87
C THR A 531 27.30 3.24 19.93
N ARG A 532 28.38 3.28 19.13
CA ARG A 532 29.27 4.47 19.06
C ARG A 532 28.53 5.71 18.58
N TRP A 533 27.56 5.55 17.69
CA TRP A 533 26.74 6.65 17.20
C TRP A 533 25.88 7.24 18.31
N PHE A 534 25.33 6.43 19.22
CA PHE A 534 24.56 6.97 20.36
C PHE A 534 25.40 7.86 21.28
N ASP A 535 26.70 7.60 21.39
CA ASP A 535 27.61 8.43 22.20
C ASP A 535 28.05 9.71 21.47
N LYS A 536 28.33 9.61 20.16
CA LYS A 536 28.95 10.69 19.38
C LYS A 536 27.97 11.48 18.50
N ALA A 537 26.73 11.00 18.34
CA ALA A 537 25.73 11.45 17.37
C ALA A 537 26.23 11.51 15.91
N SER A 538 27.33 10.82 15.59
CA SER A 538 27.91 10.74 14.26
C SER A 538 28.68 9.44 14.06
N PHE A 539 28.69 8.94 12.83
CA PHE A 539 29.49 7.78 12.43
C PHE A 539 30.92 8.17 12.01
N ALA A 540 31.08 9.37 11.45
CA ALA A 540 32.34 9.84 10.88
C ALA A 540 32.54 11.34 11.11
N GLN A 541 33.76 11.83 10.87
CA GLN A 541 34.08 13.26 11.01
C GLN A 541 33.38 14.11 9.95
N SER A 542 33.34 13.64 8.70
CA SER A 542 32.63 14.28 7.59
C SER A 542 31.23 13.68 7.42
N SER A 543 30.21 14.52 7.26
CA SER A 543 28.85 14.09 6.91
C SER A 543 28.25 15.02 5.86
N PHE A 544 27.39 14.44 5.01
CA PHE A 544 26.82 15.12 3.86
C PHE A 544 25.30 15.11 3.96
N ALA A 545 24.70 16.29 4.06
CA ALA A 545 23.25 16.43 4.21
C ALA A 545 22.58 16.59 2.84
N ILE A 546 21.60 15.73 2.56
CA ILE A 546 20.75 15.79 1.36
C ILE A 546 19.30 15.97 1.83
N PRO A 547 18.69 17.16 1.66
CA PRO A 547 17.29 17.34 2.01
C PRO A 547 16.39 16.50 1.10
N LEU A 548 15.38 15.83 1.67
CA LEU A 548 14.42 15.06 0.85
C LEU A 548 13.48 16.00 0.09
N ARG A 549 13.90 16.42 -1.11
CA ARG A 549 13.15 17.32 -1.99
C ARG A 549 13.34 16.93 -3.45
N LEU A 550 12.30 17.16 -4.25
CA LEU A 550 12.40 16.98 -5.71
C LEU A 550 13.41 17.98 -6.28
N ARG A 551 14.27 17.53 -7.20
CA ARG A 551 15.29 18.35 -7.87
C ARG A 551 14.64 19.48 -8.67
N ARG A 552 13.49 19.21 -9.32
CA ARG A 552 12.80 20.15 -10.20
C ARG A 552 11.32 20.21 -9.88
N LYS A 553 10.73 21.41 -9.95
CA LYS A 553 9.28 21.61 -9.76
C LYS A 553 8.43 20.81 -10.76
N ARG A 554 8.94 20.53 -11.96
CA ARG A 554 8.24 19.73 -12.98
C ARG A 554 8.01 18.28 -12.54
N GLU A 555 8.85 17.75 -11.65
CA GLU A 555 8.74 16.37 -11.16
C GLU A 555 7.55 16.18 -10.20
N ILE A 556 6.89 17.28 -9.77
CA ILE A 556 5.60 17.22 -9.10
C ILE A 556 4.56 16.55 -10.00
N PHE A 557 4.62 16.78 -11.32
CA PHE A 557 3.72 16.12 -12.28
C PHE A 557 4.05 14.63 -12.42
N ASP A 558 5.33 14.25 -12.33
CA ASP A 558 5.76 12.86 -12.34
C ASP A 558 5.22 12.13 -11.10
N ALA A 559 5.21 12.78 -9.92
CA ALA A 559 4.62 12.24 -8.69
C ALA A 559 3.10 11.96 -8.79
N VAL A 560 2.39 12.61 -9.71
CA VAL A 560 0.94 12.42 -9.95
C VAL A 560 0.69 11.24 -10.90
N GLY A 561 1.71 10.68 -11.56
CA GLY A 561 1.52 9.56 -12.48
C GLY A 561 0.77 9.95 -13.76
N PHE A 562 1.07 11.13 -14.31
CA PHE A 562 0.38 11.78 -15.43
C PHE A 562 0.57 11.12 -16.82
N PHE A 563 0.70 9.78 -16.86
CA PHE A 563 0.87 8.99 -18.07
C PHE A 563 -0.26 9.18 -19.10
N PRO A 564 -1.56 9.28 -18.73
CA PRO A 564 -2.63 9.44 -19.72
C PRO A 564 -2.62 10.80 -20.39
N VAL A 565 -2.33 11.89 -19.67
CA VAL A 565 -2.33 13.24 -20.26
C VAL A 565 -1.05 13.48 -21.06
N ALA A 566 0.09 12.89 -20.69
CA ALA A 566 1.29 12.94 -21.53
C ALA A 566 1.13 12.15 -22.84
N VAL A 567 0.49 10.97 -22.79
CA VAL A 567 0.15 10.18 -23.99
C VAL A 567 -0.93 10.87 -24.82
N LEU A 568 -1.97 11.42 -24.19
CA LEU A 568 -3.02 12.18 -24.88
C LEU A 568 -2.49 13.50 -25.44
N ALA A 569 -1.56 14.19 -24.78
CA ALA A 569 -0.91 15.39 -25.31
C ALA A 569 -0.02 15.04 -26.52
N HIS A 570 0.77 13.97 -26.43
CA HIS A 570 1.60 13.50 -27.54
C HIS A 570 0.77 12.99 -28.75
N LEU A 571 -0.36 12.33 -28.49
CA LEU A 571 -1.29 11.89 -29.52
C LEU A 571 -2.09 13.05 -30.10
N ALA A 572 -2.51 14.02 -29.27
CA ALA A 572 -3.19 15.24 -29.70
C ALA A 572 -2.27 16.11 -30.57
N GLU A 573 -1.01 16.27 -30.20
CA GLU A 573 0.00 16.99 -30.99
C GLU A 573 0.14 16.35 -32.39
N ARG A 574 0.19 15.01 -32.48
CA ARG A 574 0.26 14.30 -33.77
C ARG A 574 -1.05 14.23 -34.57
N LEU A 575 -2.21 14.37 -33.93
CA LEU A 575 -3.52 14.31 -34.59
C LEU A 575 -4.07 15.70 -34.96
N ILE A 576 -3.63 16.76 -34.27
CA ILE A 576 -4.14 18.13 -34.43
C ILE A 576 -3.23 18.96 -35.36
N ASP A 577 -1.91 18.71 -35.39
CA ASP A 577 -0.97 19.39 -36.31
C ASP A 577 -1.34 19.30 -37.80
N PRO A 578 -1.94 18.21 -38.32
CA PRO A 578 -2.37 18.17 -39.72
C PRO A 578 -3.64 18.98 -40.03
N LEU A 579 -4.40 19.41 -39.02
CA LEU A 579 -5.74 19.99 -39.18
C LEU A 579 -5.77 21.52 -39.10
N PHE A 580 -4.69 22.17 -38.66
CA PHE A 580 -4.62 23.64 -38.55
C PHE A 580 -3.28 24.18 -39.08
N PRO A 581 -3.27 25.02 -40.13
CA PRO A 581 -2.05 25.63 -40.64
C PRO A 581 -1.42 26.58 -39.60
N PRO A 582 -0.11 26.89 -39.71
CA PRO A 582 0.66 27.50 -38.63
C PRO A 582 0.24 28.95 -38.43
N CYS A 583 -0.62 29.18 -37.43
CA CYS A 583 -0.91 30.51 -36.93
C CYS A 583 -0.59 30.56 -35.43
N ASN A 584 0.61 31.05 -35.14
CA ASN A 584 1.11 31.53 -33.85
C ASN A 584 0.92 30.59 -32.65
N ALA A 585 1.88 29.66 -32.50
CA ALA A 585 2.10 28.81 -31.32
C ALA A 585 2.20 29.58 -29.97
N ALA A 586 2.27 30.92 -29.99
CA ALA A 586 2.29 31.77 -28.80
C ALA A 586 0.94 31.93 -28.08
N ARG A 587 -0.19 31.55 -28.69
CA ARG A 587 -1.53 31.75 -28.10
C ARG A 587 -2.02 30.58 -27.23
N TRP A 588 -1.59 29.36 -27.52
CA TRP A 588 -1.99 28.15 -26.77
C TRP A 588 -1.20 27.96 -25.47
N SER A 589 0.07 28.36 -25.44
CA SER A 589 0.86 28.41 -24.20
C SER A 589 0.25 29.40 -23.20
N SER A 590 -0.28 30.53 -23.66
CA SER A 590 -0.95 31.52 -22.81
C SER A 590 -2.22 30.95 -22.17
N ILE A 591 -3.12 30.30 -22.90
CA ILE A 591 -4.40 29.82 -22.33
C ILE A 591 -4.19 28.73 -21.25
N PHE A 592 -3.21 27.83 -21.44
CA PHE A 592 -2.83 26.84 -20.41
C PHE A 592 -2.07 27.46 -19.22
N PHE A 593 -1.40 28.60 -19.41
CA PHE A 593 -0.70 29.32 -18.36
C PHE A 593 -1.67 30.20 -17.53
N THR A 594 -2.70 30.79 -18.15
CA THR A 594 -3.65 31.67 -17.47
C THR A 594 -4.67 30.90 -16.61
N MET A 595 -5.09 29.69 -17.01
CA MET A 595 -5.95 28.84 -16.15
C MET A 595 -5.21 28.24 -14.94
N ASN A 596 -3.88 28.23 -14.93
CA ASN A 596 -3.07 27.66 -13.84
C ASN A 596 -2.53 28.71 -12.85
N LEU A 597 -2.53 29.99 -13.20
CA LEU A 597 -2.08 31.06 -12.28
C LEU A 597 -3.12 31.42 -11.21
N GLU A 598 -4.41 31.12 -11.41
CA GLU A 598 -5.44 31.34 -10.37
C GLU A 598 -5.39 30.30 -9.23
N ILE A 599 -4.80 29.11 -9.44
CA ILE A 599 -4.64 28.09 -8.39
C ILE A 599 -3.34 28.29 -7.59
N VAL A 600 -2.34 29.00 -8.15
CA VAL A 600 -1.02 29.21 -7.52
C VAL A 600 -0.90 30.59 -6.83
N ASN A 601 -1.82 31.53 -7.05
CA ASN A 601 -1.80 32.87 -6.42
C ASN A 601 -2.71 33.04 -5.20
N LEU A 602 -2.68 32.09 -4.25
CA LEU A 602 -3.08 32.42 -2.88
C LEU A 602 -1.92 33.15 -2.20
N LYS A 603 -1.91 34.48 -2.33
CA LYS A 603 -1.11 35.36 -1.45
C LYS A 603 -1.47 35.04 0.01
N PRO A 604 -0.50 34.96 0.94
CA PRO A 604 -0.81 34.99 2.35
C PRO A 604 -1.16 36.44 2.70
N GLU A 605 -2.44 36.80 2.75
CA GLU A 605 -2.86 37.98 3.50
C GLU A 605 -2.63 37.71 4.99
N VAL A 606 -1.46 38.11 5.45
CA VAL A 606 -1.19 38.40 6.86
C VAL A 606 -1.96 39.66 7.20
N SER A 607 -3.25 39.53 7.51
CA SER A 607 -4.03 40.60 8.12
C SER A 607 -3.87 40.53 9.65
N GLN A 608 -2.90 41.32 10.11
CA GLN A 608 -2.89 42.05 11.38
C GLN A 608 -3.78 41.52 12.52
N LEU A 609 -3.16 40.82 13.47
CA LEU A 609 -3.58 40.90 14.87
C LEU A 609 -2.55 41.74 15.62
N ARG A 610 -2.98 42.95 15.96
CA ARG A 610 -2.23 43.95 16.70
C ARG A 610 -1.77 43.40 18.04
N ILE A 611 -0.51 43.67 18.29
CA ILE A 611 0.12 43.87 19.59
C ILE A 611 -0.83 44.69 20.49
N PHE A 612 -1.22 44.10 21.62
CA PHE A 612 -1.40 44.85 22.85
C PHE A 612 -0.41 44.28 23.86
N GLY A 613 0.54 45.13 24.25
CA GLY A 613 1.56 44.81 25.23
C GLY A 613 0.95 44.60 26.62
N GLY A 614 1.57 43.69 27.36
CA GLY A 614 1.44 43.54 28.79
C GLY A 614 2.77 42.98 29.28
N ASN A 615 3.64 43.88 29.74
CA ASN A 615 4.87 43.55 30.46
C ASN A 615 4.57 42.53 31.57
N ASN A 616 5.37 41.47 31.64
CA ASN A 616 6.07 41.13 32.87
C ASN A 616 7.19 40.13 32.56
N SER A 617 8.39 40.61 32.84
CA SER A 617 9.63 39.88 33.02
C SER A 617 9.50 38.81 34.11
N GLU A 618 9.89 37.57 33.81
CA GLU A 618 10.87 36.80 34.59
C GLU A 618 11.19 35.43 33.95
N PRO A 619 12.43 34.91 34.07
CA PRO A 619 12.87 33.67 33.43
C PRO A 619 12.65 32.47 34.37
N PHE A 620 11.86 31.47 33.94
CA PHE A 620 11.73 30.23 34.70
C PHE A 620 12.73 29.16 34.23
N ASN A 621 13.60 28.85 35.18
CA ASN A 621 14.63 27.83 35.19
C ASN A 621 14.13 26.40 34.93
N ALA A 622 15.12 25.59 34.54
CA ALA A 622 15.12 24.14 34.47
C ALA A 622 14.35 23.45 35.61
N ILE A 623 13.58 22.41 35.25
CA ILE A 623 13.15 21.36 36.19
C ILE A 623 13.47 20.02 35.54
N GLY A 624 14.32 19.25 36.25
CA GLY A 624 14.76 17.90 35.89
C GLY A 624 13.69 16.81 36.10
N PRO A 625 14.07 15.55 35.85
CA PRO A 625 13.13 14.44 35.68
C PRO A 625 12.76 13.77 37.02
N GLY A 626 11.51 13.33 37.17
CA GLY A 626 11.13 12.41 38.24
C GLY A 626 9.63 12.16 38.43
N LYS A 627 9.25 10.87 38.23
CA LYS A 627 8.12 10.10 38.85
C LYS A 627 6.70 10.48 38.36
N VAL A 628 5.78 9.59 37.96
CA VAL A 628 5.54 8.14 38.03
C VAL A 628 4.97 7.71 36.69
#